data_AF-A0A7C1JPE1-F1
#
_entry.id   AF-A0A7C1JPE1-F1
#
_cell.length_a   1.000
_cell.length_b   1.000
_cell.length_c   1.000
_cell.angle_alpha   90.00
_cell.angle_beta   90.00
_cell.angle_gamma   90.00
#
_symmetry.space_group_name_H-M   'P 1'
#
loop_
_entity.id
_entity.type
_entity.pdbx_description
1 polymer ?
#
loop_
_entity_poly.entity_id
_entity_poly.type
_entity_poly.pdbx_seq_one_letter_code
_entity_poly.pdbx_strand_id
1 'polypeptide(L)'
;MRTASMYRLWHRWLPYLSAAMATAMLVSGVLTAVSLSAYRHEESPQMRAAVEARLQELQAEVKSGGAAALGRPRFRVMLQELPHAGPMLVADASGEVVFSVMPRRAGHVSELTSVEVRRLLAALPPDALEPEQRLLFMAGDALLAEGQHSDVYSYITRLLKDGEGKPVGVIAVAYDRLPAGRSTGGAGPWLRVYTVARPVFAVSLVLFWLSLPAWVLLDARARGERPWLWAALALCGNLVGVITYLVMRSDQRVSCPNCATEVSAAYNTCPHCGERLRPVCLSCHKGLREDWSYCPHCGRALGS
;
A
#
# COMPACT_ATOMS: atom_id res chain seq x y z
N MET A 1 34.07 -18.63 26.93
CA MET A 1 34.08 -19.33 25.62
C MET A 1 32.73 -19.38 24.90
N ARG A 2 31.56 -19.38 25.58
CA ARG A 2 30.24 -19.41 24.91
C ARG A 2 29.85 -18.15 24.12
N THR A 3 30.29 -16.96 24.55
CA THR A 3 29.94 -15.67 23.91
C THR A 3 30.57 -15.46 22.53
N ALA A 4 31.81 -15.94 22.32
CA ALA A 4 32.52 -15.82 21.03
C ALA A 4 31.96 -16.76 19.94
N SER A 5 31.32 -17.86 20.34
CA SER A 5 30.61 -18.77 19.41
C SER A 5 29.33 -18.11 18.90
N MET A 6 28.51 -17.60 19.81
CA MET A 6 27.23 -16.95 19.50
C MET A 6 27.43 -15.69 18.65
N TYR A 7 28.41 -14.85 18.99
CA TYR A 7 28.75 -13.65 18.22
C TYR A 7 29.11 -13.95 16.75
N ARG A 8 29.92 -14.99 16.49
CA ARG A 8 30.31 -15.39 15.13
C ARG A 8 29.15 -15.97 14.32
N LEU A 9 28.22 -16.65 15.00
CA LEU A 9 27.01 -17.15 14.36
C LEU A 9 26.13 -15.98 13.89
N TRP A 10 25.80 -15.06 14.80
CA TRP A 10 24.91 -13.93 14.51
C TRP A 10 25.49 -12.98 13.45
N HIS A 11 26.80 -12.72 13.46
CA HIS A 11 27.47 -11.91 12.44
C HIS A 11 27.31 -12.48 11.02
N ARG A 12 27.34 -13.81 10.86
CA ARG A 12 27.23 -14.46 9.55
C ARG A 12 25.79 -14.57 9.06
N TRP A 13 24.81 -14.71 9.95
CA TRP A 13 23.41 -14.92 9.59
C TRP A 13 22.58 -13.65 9.46
N LEU A 14 22.96 -12.54 10.12
CA LEU A 14 22.21 -11.28 10.08
C LEU A 14 21.95 -10.71 8.68
N PRO A 15 22.88 -10.75 7.72
CA PRO A 15 22.62 -10.28 6.36
C PRO A 15 21.54 -11.11 5.66
N TYR A 16 21.56 -12.43 5.85
CA TYR A 16 20.54 -13.33 5.29
C TYR A 16 19.17 -13.10 5.93
N LEU A 17 19.13 -12.86 7.25
CA LEU A 17 17.89 -12.48 7.93
C LEU A 17 17.35 -11.15 7.40
N SER A 18 18.23 -10.16 7.19
CA SER A 18 17.85 -8.87 6.61
C SER A 18 17.26 -9.04 5.21
N ALA A 19 17.89 -9.86 4.36
CA ALA A 19 17.38 -10.17 3.03
C ALA A 19 16.01 -10.88 3.08
N ALA A 20 15.83 -11.84 3.99
CA ALA A 20 14.56 -12.52 4.19
C ALA A 20 13.45 -11.56 4.64
N MET A 21 13.76 -10.64 5.56
CA MET A 21 12.81 -9.61 6.01
C MET A 21 12.49 -8.60 4.92
N ALA A 22 13.46 -8.22 4.08
CA ALA A 22 13.23 -7.38 2.91
C ALA A 22 12.27 -8.06 1.91
N THR A 23 12.46 -9.35 1.62
CA THR A 23 11.55 -10.11 0.75
C THR A 23 10.15 -10.20 1.36
N ALA A 24 10.04 -10.50 2.66
CA ALA A 24 8.76 -10.55 3.35
C ALA A 24 8.05 -9.19 3.32
N MET A 25 8.79 -8.09 3.52
CA MET A 25 8.29 -6.72 3.42
C MET A 25 7.78 -6.42 2.01
N LEU A 26 8.52 -6.77 0.95
CA LEU A 26 8.08 -6.52 -0.43
C LEU A 26 6.80 -7.31 -0.77
N VAL A 27 6.77 -8.61 -0.45
CA VAL A 27 5.62 -9.48 -0.73
C VAL A 27 4.38 -9.00 0.04
N SER A 28 4.50 -8.75 1.34
CA SER A 28 3.39 -8.27 2.16
C SER A 28 2.94 -6.85 1.77
N GLY A 29 3.86 -6.00 1.30
CA GLY A 29 3.55 -4.68 0.76
C GLY A 29 2.70 -4.78 -0.51
N VAL A 30 3.10 -5.62 -1.46
CA VAL A 30 2.32 -5.90 -2.69
C VAL A 30 0.95 -6.48 -2.33
N LEU A 31 0.89 -7.46 -1.43
CA LEU A 31 -0.38 -8.04 -0.98
C LEU A 31 -1.29 -7.00 -0.33
N THR A 32 -0.74 -6.11 0.50
CA THR A 32 -1.49 -5.02 1.13
C THR A 32 -2.06 -4.07 0.08
N ALA A 33 -1.25 -3.67 -0.91
CA ALA A 33 -1.67 -2.77 -1.98
C ALA A 33 -2.75 -3.39 -2.88
N VAL A 34 -2.56 -4.63 -3.32
CA VAL A 34 -3.52 -5.37 -4.15
C VAL A 34 -4.82 -5.61 -3.38
N SER A 35 -4.74 -6.03 -2.12
CA SER A 35 -5.93 -6.32 -1.31
C SER A 35 -6.73 -5.06 -1.00
N LEU A 36 -6.05 -3.94 -0.72
CA LEU A 36 -6.72 -2.65 -0.53
C LEU A 36 -7.38 -2.17 -1.83
N SER A 37 -6.72 -2.37 -2.96
CA SER A 37 -7.30 -2.07 -4.28
C SER A 37 -8.55 -2.92 -4.53
N ALA A 38 -8.45 -4.24 -4.35
CA ALA A 38 -9.56 -5.17 -4.55
C ALA A 38 -10.74 -4.85 -3.62
N TYR A 39 -10.45 -4.58 -2.34
CA TYR A 39 -11.46 -4.17 -1.36
C TYR A 39 -12.22 -2.90 -1.79
N ARG A 40 -11.52 -1.88 -2.29
CA ARG A 40 -12.16 -0.62 -2.76
C ARG A 40 -13.08 -0.81 -3.97
N HIS A 41 -12.86 -1.85 -4.76
CA HIS A 41 -13.65 -2.16 -5.96
C HIS A 41 -14.63 -3.33 -5.73
N GLU A 42 -14.72 -3.86 -4.51
CA GLU A 42 -15.60 -4.98 -4.21
C GLU A 42 -17.05 -4.47 -4.12
N GLU A 43 -17.85 -4.85 -5.12
CA GLU A 43 -19.28 -4.56 -5.17
C GLU A 43 -20.06 -5.86 -5.02
N SER A 44 -21.05 -5.89 -4.12
CA SER A 44 -21.89 -7.06 -3.90
C SER A 44 -22.81 -7.33 -5.10
N PRO A 45 -22.65 -8.46 -5.83
CA PRO A 45 -23.52 -8.79 -6.96
C PRO A 45 -24.98 -8.94 -6.54
N GLN A 46 -25.22 -9.43 -5.31
CA GLN A 46 -26.56 -9.62 -4.76
C GLN A 46 -27.27 -8.29 -4.52
N MET A 47 -26.57 -7.29 -3.99
CA MET A 47 -27.17 -5.97 -3.70
C MET A 47 -27.47 -5.24 -5.00
N ARG A 48 -26.53 -5.27 -5.95
CA ARG A 48 -26.75 -4.74 -7.28
C ARG A 48 -27.97 -5.40 -7.95
N ALA A 49 -28.07 -6.73 -7.92
CA ALA A 49 -29.20 -7.44 -8.49
C ALA A 49 -30.54 -7.08 -7.80
N ALA A 50 -30.55 -6.89 -6.48
CA ALA A 50 -31.74 -6.47 -5.74
C ALA A 50 -32.22 -5.06 -6.14
N VAL A 51 -31.28 -4.11 -6.30
CA VAL A 51 -31.58 -2.76 -6.78
C VAL A 51 -32.02 -2.77 -8.24
N GLU A 52 -31.32 -3.50 -9.11
CA GLU A 52 -31.68 -3.64 -10.53
C GLU A 52 -33.07 -4.24 -10.71
N ALA A 53 -33.45 -5.26 -9.92
CA ALA A 53 -34.79 -5.86 -9.95
C ALA A 53 -35.89 -4.83 -9.59
N ARG A 54 -35.68 -4.03 -8.53
CA ARG A 54 -36.64 -2.98 -8.17
C ARG A 54 -36.73 -1.84 -9.18
N LEU A 55 -35.60 -1.48 -9.81
CA LEU A 55 -35.59 -0.50 -10.91
C LEU A 55 -36.38 -1.02 -12.13
N GLN A 56 -36.37 -2.33 -12.40
CA GLN A 56 -37.20 -2.93 -13.45
C GLN A 56 -38.70 -2.83 -13.13
N GLU A 57 -39.09 -3.04 -11.87
CA GLU A 57 -40.49 -2.86 -11.43
C GLU A 57 -40.94 -1.40 -11.57
N LEU A 58 -40.10 -0.44 -11.18
CA LEU A 58 -40.36 0.99 -11.37
C LEU A 58 -40.53 1.33 -12.86
N GLN A 59 -39.66 0.78 -13.71
CA GLN A 59 -39.75 0.93 -15.17
C GLN A 59 -41.04 0.31 -15.74
N ALA A 60 -41.56 -0.77 -15.16
CA ALA A 60 -42.83 -1.38 -15.56
C ALA A 60 -44.03 -0.50 -15.17
N GLU A 61 -44.04 0.10 -13.97
CA GLU A 61 -45.08 1.05 -13.56
C GLU A 61 -45.10 2.25 -14.52
N VAL A 62 -43.93 2.79 -14.87
CA VAL A 62 -43.80 3.90 -15.84
C VAL A 62 -44.27 3.51 -17.23
N LYS A 63 -43.98 2.29 -17.71
CA LYS A 63 -44.49 1.81 -19.00
C LYS A 63 -46.02 1.83 -19.06
N SER A 64 -46.69 1.50 -17.95
CA SER A 64 -48.15 1.47 -17.87
C SER A 64 -48.79 2.84 -17.65
N GLY A 65 -48.11 3.73 -16.92
CA GLY A 65 -48.67 5.01 -16.47
C GLY A 65 -48.12 6.26 -17.18
N GLY A 66 -47.12 6.09 -18.05
CA GLY A 66 -46.44 7.19 -18.75
C GLY A 66 -45.79 8.20 -17.80
N ALA A 67 -45.67 9.46 -18.23
CA ALA A 67 -45.11 10.54 -17.43
C ALA A 67 -45.90 10.79 -16.12
N ALA A 68 -47.23 10.56 -16.13
CA ALA A 68 -48.07 10.71 -14.95
C ALA A 68 -47.71 9.71 -13.84
N ALA A 69 -47.07 8.58 -14.17
CA ALA A 69 -46.63 7.60 -13.18
C ALA A 69 -45.66 8.19 -12.15
N LEU A 70 -44.78 9.12 -12.56
CA LEU A 70 -43.76 9.73 -11.69
C LEU A 70 -44.37 10.48 -10.50
N GLY A 71 -45.56 11.05 -10.68
CA GLY A 71 -46.27 11.78 -9.63
C GLY A 71 -47.17 10.90 -8.74
N ARG A 72 -47.36 9.62 -9.07
CA ARG A 72 -48.30 8.76 -8.33
C ARG A 72 -47.77 8.43 -6.93
N PRO A 73 -48.65 8.38 -5.90
CA PRO A 73 -48.25 7.95 -4.56
C PRO A 73 -47.59 6.58 -4.54
N ARG A 74 -48.09 5.63 -5.35
CA ARG A 74 -47.52 4.29 -5.48
C ARG A 74 -46.06 4.30 -5.92
N PHE A 75 -45.71 5.14 -6.90
CA PHE A 75 -44.35 5.27 -7.41
C PHE A 75 -43.40 5.80 -6.32
N ARG A 76 -43.86 6.79 -5.53
CA ARG A 76 -43.09 7.29 -4.38
C ARG A 76 -42.86 6.23 -3.30
N VAL A 77 -43.86 5.41 -2.99
CA VAL A 77 -43.71 4.31 -2.02
C VAL A 77 -42.67 3.31 -2.52
N MET A 78 -42.75 2.91 -3.80
CA MET A 78 -41.75 2.01 -4.39
C MET A 78 -40.32 2.57 -4.33
N LEU A 79 -40.16 3.89 -4.50
CA LEU A 79 -38.85 4.55 -4.34
C LEU A 79 -38.35 4.53 -2.90
N GLN A 80 -39.24 4.74 -1.92
CA GLN A 80 -38.88 4.69 -0.50
C GLN A 80 -38.54 3.28 -0.01
N GLU A 81 -39.10 2.25 -0.65
CA GLU A 81 -38.86 0.83 -0.36
C GLU A 81 -37.71 0.22 -1.19
N LEU A 82 -36.90 1.03 -1.88
CA LEU A 82 -35.73 0.56 -2.59
C LEU A 82 -34.70 -0.04 -1.59
N PRO A 83 -34.37 -1.33 -1.71
CA PRO A 83 -33.44 -1.98 -0.79
C PRO A 83 -32.04 -1.41 -0.97
N HIS A 84 -31.33 -1.17 0.13
CA HIS A 84 -29.94 -0.70 0.14
C HIS A 84 -29.72 0.65 -0.55
N ALA A 85 -30.78 1.41 -0.85
CA ALA A 85 -30.65 2.68 -1.52
C ALA A 85 -30.28 3.78 -0.51
N GLY A 86 -29.27 4.56 -0.88
CA GLY A 86 -28.86 5.79 -0.21
C GLY A 86 -29.48 6.99 -0.93
N PRO A 87 -28.68 8.03 -1.23
CA PRO A 87 -29.16 9.17 -1.99
C PRO A 87 -29.74 8.77 -3.35
N MET A 88 -30.84 9.40 -3.74
CA MET A 88 -31.43 9.17 -5.06
C MET A 88 -32.17 10.40 -5.58
N LEU A 89 -32.36 10.42 -6.90
CA LEU A 89 -32.98 11.49 -7.64
C LEU A 89 -33.85 10.92 -8.77
N VAL A 90 -35.05 11.48 -8.93
CA VAL A 90 -35.91 11.24 -10.09
C VAL A 90 -36.32 12.59 -10.66
N ALA A 91 -36.06 12.77 -11.95
CA ALA A 91 -36.48 13.95 -12.70
C ALA A 91 -37.35 13.55 -13.89
N ASP A 92 -38.24 14.45 -14.29
CA ASP A 92 -39.06 14.28 -15.48
C ASP A 92 -38.25 14.57 -16.77
N ALA A 93 -38.89 14.45 -17.93
CA ALA A 93 -38.25 14.70 -19.22
C ALA A 93 -37.79 16.16 -19.42
N SER A 94 -38.33 17.12 -18.66
CA SER A 94 -37.89 18.51 -18.71
C SER A 94 -36.62 18.75 -17.89
N GLY A 95 -36.34 17.86 -16.93
CA GLY A 95 -35.23 18.00 -15.99
C GLY A 95 -35.65 18.58 -14.63
N GLU A 96 -36.95 18.77 -14.40
CA GLU A 96 -37.49 19.13 -13.09
C GLU A 96 -37.48 17.90 -12.17
N VAL A 97 -37.02 18.11 -10.93
CA VAL A 97 -36.89 17.02 -9.97
C VAL A 97 -38.24 16.74 -9.31
N VAL A 98 -38.78 15.55 -9.59
CA VAL A 98 -40.07 15.09 -9.07
C VAL A 98 -39.92 14.40 -7.71
N PHE A 99 -38.76 13.77 -7.47
CA PHE A 99 -38.44 13.10 -6.21
C PHE A 99 -36.94 13.16 -5.94
N SER A 100 -36.56 13.42 -4.70
CA SER A 100 -35.16 13.41 -4.28
C SER A 100 -35.04 13.00 -2.82
N VAL A 101 -34.06 12.15 -2.55
CA VAL A 101 -33.54 11.87 -1.20
C VAL A 101 -32.09 12.35 -1.19
N MET A 102 -31.92 13.66 -1.36
CA MET A 102 -30.60 14.31 -1.31
C MET A 102 -30.61 15.45 -0.28
N PRO A 103 -29.46 15.79 0.33
CA PRO A 103 -29.36 16.90 1.27
C PRO A 103 -29.64 18.27 0.64
N ARG A 104 -29.28 18.45 -0.64
CA ARG A 104 -29.58 19.68 -1.40
C ARG A 104 -31.04 19.70 -1.84
N ARG A 105 -31.71 20.85 -1.65
CA ARG A 105 -33.06 21.08 -2.20
C ARG A 105 -32.99 20.99 -3.72
N ALA A 106 -33.83 20.13 -4.26
CA ALA A 106 -33.89 19.88 -5.68
C ALA A 106 -34.91 20.83 -6.36
N GLY A 107 -34.42 21.64 -7.30
CA GLY A 107 -35.21 22.30 -8.33
C GLY A 107 -34.98 21.55 -9.64
N HIS A 108 -34.12 22.10 -10.49
CA HIS A 108 -33.77 21.50 -11.78
C HIS A 108 -32.43 20.72 -11.72
N VAL A 109 -32.31 19.60 -12.44
CA VAL A 109 -31.11 18.73 -12.44
C VAL A 109 -29.83 19.48 -12.85
N SER A 110 -29.94 20.45 -13.76
CA SER A 110 -28.80 21.27 -14.22
C SER A 110 -28.16 22.12 -13.12
N GLU A 111 -28.91 22.47 -12.06
CA GLU A 111 -28.40 23.22 -10.91
C GLU A 111 -27.60 22.34 -9.96
N LEU A 112 -27.96 21.05 -9.91
CA LEU A 112 -27.28 20.03 -9.11
C LEU A 112 -26.04 19.47 -9.81
N THR A 113 -25.93 19.64 -11.12
CA THR A 113 -24.79 19.17 -11.92
C THR A 113 -23.52 19.94 -11.55
N SER A 114 -22.40 19.21 -11.42
CA SER A 114 -21.07 19.76 -11.18
C SER A 114 -20.67 20.78 -12.25
N VAL A 115 -19.71 21.64 -11.90
CA VAL A 115 -19.20 22.64 -12.84
C VAL A 115 -18.42 21.96 -13.97
N GLU A 116 -17.73 20.86 -13.65
CA GLU A 116 -16.91 20.06 -14.53
C GLU A 116 -17.76 19.43 -15.64
N VAL A 117 -18.86 18.74 -15.29
CA VAL A 117 -19.73 18.11 -16.30
C VAL A 117 -20.48 19.15 -17.12
N ARG A 118 -20.89 20.28 -16.53
CA ARG A 118 -21.48 21.38 -17.32
C ARG A 118 -20.53 21.93 -18.37
N ARG A 119 -19.24 22.09 -18.04
CA ARG A 119 -18.21 22.50 -19.01
C ARG A 119 -18.01 21.46 -20.11
N LEU A 120 -17.99 20.17 -19.76
CA LEU A 120 -17.90 19.09 -20.75
C LEU A 120 -19.09 19.08 -21.70
N LEU A 121 -20.31 19.20 -21.18
CA LEU A 121 -21.52 19.24 -21.99
C LEU A 121 -21.61 20.49 -22.88
N ALA A 122 -21.02 21.60 -22.46
CA ALA A 122 -20.92 22.84 -23.24
C ALA A 122 -19.84 22.79 -24.32
N ALA A 123 -18.80 21.96 -24.14
CA ALA A 123 -17.75 21.76 -25.14
C ALA A 123 -18.17 20.80 -26.28
N LEU A 124 -19.23 20.03 -26.08
CA LEU A 124 -19.80 19.16 -27.12
C LEU A 124 -20.58 19.99 -28.15
N PRO A 125 -20.60 19.56 -29.43
CA PRO A 125 -21.52 20.09 -30.43
C PRO A 125 -22.98 20.01 -29.93
N PRO A 126 -23.84 20.98 -30.32
CA PRO A 126 -25.21 21.07 -29.81
C PRO A 126 -26.06 19.80 -30.10
N ASP A 127 -25.76 19.12 -31.19
CA ASP A 127 -26.39 17.90 -31.73
C ASP A 127 -25.70 16.59 -31.32
N ALA A 128 -24.60 16.65 -30.57
CA ALA A 128 -23.84 15.46 -30.20
C ALA A 128 -24.57 14.52 -29.24
N LEU A 129 -25.53 15.03 -28.46
CA LEU A 129 -26.33 14.25 -27.52
C LEU A 129 -27.81 14.62 -27.64
N GLU A 130 -28.66 13.60 -27.63
CA GLU A 130 -30.10 13.79 -27.50
C GLU A 130 -30.44 14.41 -26.12
N PRO A 131 -31.55 15.18 -26.00
CA PRO A 131 -31.93 15.82 -24.74
C PRO A 131 -32.00 14.86 -23.55
N GLU A 132 -32.55 13.67 -23.76
CA GLU A 132 -32.61 12.60 -22.74
C GLU A 132 -31.24 12.05 -22.34
N GLN A 133 -30.31 11.94 -23.28
CA GLN A 133 -28.94 11.48 -23.00
C GLN A 133 -28.20 12.54 -22.19
N ARG A 134 -28.36 13.83 -22.55
CA ARG A 134 -27.82 14.95 -21.79
C ARG A 134 -28.40 14.98 -20.36
N LEU A 135 -29.71 14.78 -20.21
CA LEU A 135 -30.36 14.68 -18.90
C LEU A 135 -29.85 13.48 -18.09
N LEU A 136 -29.63 12.33 -18.73
CA LEU A 136 -29.06 11.13 -18.09
C LEU A 136 -27.68 11.41 -17.49
N PHE A 137 -26.79 12.06 -18.25
CA PHE A 137 -25.47 12.45 -17.76
C PHE A 137 -25.56 13.45 -16.59
N MET A 138 -26.41 14.47 -16.71
CA MET A 138 -26.59 15.46 -15.66
C MET A 138 -27.12 14.85 -14.36
N ALA A 139 -28.10 13.95 -14.43
CA ALA A 139 -28.66 13.28 -13.25
C ALA A 139 -27.66 12.32 -12.59
N GLY A 140 -26.88 11.58 -13.40
CA GLY A 140 -25.81 10.73 -12.90
C GLY A 140 -24.73 11.54 -12.18
N ASP A 141 -24.31 12.66 -12.77
CA ASP A 141 -23.31 13.55 -12.18
C ASP A 141 -23.82 14.27 -10.91
N ALA A 142 -25.06 14.77 -10.92
CA ALA A 142 -25.67 15.39 -9.75
C ALA A 142 -25.63 14.46 -8.53
N LEU A 143 -25.94 13.18 -8.75
CA LEU A 143 -25.90 12.16 -7.71
C LEU A 143 -24.45 11.82 -7.28
N LEU A 144 -23.55 11.68 -8.24
CA LEU A 144 -22.13 11.44 -7.97
C LEU A 144 -21.50 12.59 -7.18
N ALA A 145 -21.81 13.83 -7.52
CA ALA A 145 -21.29 15.03 -6.84
C ALA A 145 -21.67 15.06 -5.36
N GLU A 146 -22.86 14.58 -5.01
CA GLU A 146 -23.27 14.41 -3.61
C GLU A 146 -22.51 13.26 -2.93
N GLY A 147 -22.29 12.17 -3.67
CA GLY A 147 -21.63 10.96 -3.19
C GLY A 147 -20.10 10.95 -3.28
N GLN A 148 -19.46 12.01 -3.78
CA GLN A 148 -18.00 12.10 -4.01
C GLN A 148 -17.15 11.86 -2.74
N HIS A 149 -17.76 11.95 -1.56
CA HIS A 149 -17.11 11.73 -0.27
C HIS A 149 -17.36 10.32 0.32
N SER A 150 -18.16 9.47 -0.34
CA SER A 150 -18.51 8.14 0.13
C SER A 150 -17.92 7.06 -0.76
N ASP A 151 -16.98 6.29 -0.21
CA ASP A 151 -16.46 5.05 -0.80
C ASP A 151 -17.41 3.86 -0.61
N VAL A 152 -18.56 4.09 0.04
CA VAL A 152 -19.55 3.07 0.39
C VAL A 152 -20.62 2.87 -0.68
N TYR A 153 -20.84 3.85 -1.58
CA TYR A 153 -21.92 3.80 -2.57
C TYR A 153 -21.46 3.44 -3.98
N SER A 154 -22.25 2.61 -4.65
CA SER A 154 -22.28 2.47 -6.11
C SER A 154 -23.52 3.18 -6.66
N TYR A 155 -23.53 3.44 -7.97
CA TYR A 155 -24.54 4.30 -8.59
C TYR A 155 -25.12 3.62 -9.83
N ILE A 156 -26.44 3.66 -9.97
CA ILE A 156 -27.14 3.27 -11.19
C ILE A 156 -27.97 4.45 -11.67
N THR A 157 -27.80 4.79 -12.95
CA THR A 157 -28.65 5.77 -13.63
C THR A 157 -29.38 5.09 -14.79
N ARG A 158 -30.67 5.39 -14.93
CA ARG A 158 -31.53 4.83 -15.98
C ARG A 158 -32.48 5.89 -16.54
N LEU A 159 -32.68 5.84 -17.85
CA LEU A 159 -33.81 6.51 -18.49
C LEU A 159 -35.09 5.74 -18.18
N LEU A 160 -36.13 6.47 -17.81
CA LEU A 160 -37.47 5.95 -17.66
C LEU A 160 -38.21 6.16 -18.98
N LYS A 161 -38.69 5.08 -19.58
CA LYS A 161 -39.42 5.10 -20.86
C LYS A 161 -40.87 4.67 -20.68
N ASP A 162 -41.78 5.23 -21.46
CA ASP A 162 -43.17 4.75 -21.51
C ASP A 162 -43.31 3.44 -22.34
N GLY A 163 -44.54 2.96 -22.50
CA GLY A 163 -44.85 1.75 -23.27
C GLY A 163 -44.50 1.84 -24.75
N GLU A 164 -44.42 3.05 -25.32
CA GLU A 164 -44.04 3.32 -26.71
C GLU A 164 -42.53 3.49 -26.88
N GLY A 165 -41.78 3.53 -25.76
CA GLY A 165 -40.33 3.69 -25.75
C GLY A 165 -39.86 5.14 -25.70
N LYS A 166 -40.77 6.10 -25.54
CA LYS A 166 -40.44 7.53 -25.41
C LYS A 166 -39.90 7.82 -24.00
N PRO A 167 -38.82 8.61 -23.86
CA PRO A 167 -38.31 9.00 -22.56
C PRO A 167 -39.32 9.89 -21.82
N VAL A 168 -39.61 9.54 -20.58
CA VAL A 168 -40.49 10.33 -19.70
C VAL A 168 -39.73 10.95 -18.52
N GLY A 169 -38.50 10.49 -18.27
CA GLY A 169 -37.65 11.03 -17.21
C GLY A 169 -36.40 10.19 -16.97
N VAL A 170 -35.71 10.48 -15.87
CA VAL A 170 -34.49 9.80 -15.45
C VAL A 170 -34.56 9.47 -13.97
N ILE A 171 -34.00 8.32 -13.60
CA ILE A 171 -33.77 7.91 -12.21
C ILE A 171 -32.27 7.68 -11.99
N ALA A 172 -31.73 8.28 -10.95
CA ALA A 172 -30.38 8.06 -10.45
C ALA A 172 -30.46 7.58 -9.01
N VAL A 173 -29.88 6.43 -8.69
CA VAL A 173 -29.91 5.83 -7.35
C VAL A 173 -28.51 5.46 -6.93
N ALA A 174 -28.13 5.88 -5.72
CA ALA A 174 -26.96 5.39 -5.02
C ALA A 174 -27.38 4.21 -4.14
N TYR A 175 -26.56 3.18 -4.05
CA TYR A 175 -26.83 2.02 -3.20
C TYR A 175 -25.55 1.52 -2.56
N ASP A 176 -25.68 0.91 -1.39
CA ASP A 176 -24.56 0.38 -0.64
C ASP A 176 -23.80 -0.68 -1.46
N ARG A 177 -22.47 -0.55 -1.55
CA ARG A 177 -21.60 -1.55 -2.19
C ARG A 177 -21.54 -2.85 -1.40
N LEU A 178 -21.71 -2.76 -0.08
CA LEU A 178 -21.52 -3.84 0.87
C LEU A 178 -22.68 -3.92 1.86
N PRO A 179 -23.07 -5.11 2.35
CA PRO A 179 -24.20 -5.26 3.26
C PRO A 179 -23.99 -4.49 4.57
N ALA A 180 -25.02 -3.75 5.01
CA ALA A 180 -25.04 -3.10 6.32
C ALA A 180 -24.87 -4.15 7.43
N GLY A 181 -23.91 -3.95 8.35
CA GLY A 181 -23.67 -4.84 9.50
C GLY A 181 -22.39 -5.69 9.46
N ARG A 182 -21.43 -5.41 8.59
CA ARG A 182 -20.16 -6.16 8.49
C ARG A 182 -19.12 -5.86 9.58
N SER A 183 -19.51 -5.30 10.72
CA SER A 183 -18.56 -4.94 11.80
C SER A 183 -17.99 -6.13 12.57
N THR A 184 -18.48 -7.37 12.44
CA THR A 184 -18.05 -8.45 13.36
C THR A 184 -17.93 -9.90 12.84
N GLY A 185 -17.94 -10.22 11.54
CA GLY A 185 -17.69 -11.65 11.17
C GLY A 185 -17.59 -12.07 9.71
N GLY A 186 -17.99 -11.23 8.76
CA GLY A 186 -17.98 -11.55 7.33
C GLY A 186 -16.95 -10.76 6.54
N ALA A 187 -15.69 -10.68 6.99
CA ALA A 187 -14.65 -10.01 6.22
C ALA A 187 -14.46 -10.73 4.88
N GLY A 188 -14.67 -10.03 3.76
CA GLY A 188 -14.43 -10.55 2.42
C GLY A 188 -12.99 -11.07 2.28
N PRO A 189 -12.70 -11.97 1.32
CA PRO A 189 -11.39 -12.61 1.19
C PRO A 189 -10.23 -11.60 1.19
N TRP A 190 -10.40 -10.49 0.46
CA TRP A 190 -9.40 -9.42 0.36
C TRP A 190 -9.21 -8.65 1.66
N LEU A 191 -10.27 -8.41 2.43
CA LEU A 191 -10.16 -7.75 3.72
C LEU A 191 -9.37 -8.60 4.72
N ARG A 192 -9.58 -9.93 4.73
CA ARG A 192 -8.79 -10.85 5.57
C ARG A 192 -7.31 -10.80 5.20
N VAL A 193 -7.00 -10.90 3.91
CA VAL A 193 -5.62 -10.78 3.42
C VAL A 193 -5.02 -9.44 3.81
N TYR A 194 -5.75 -8.33 3.64
CA TYR A 194 -5.30 -6.99 4.06
C TYR A 194 -5.01 -6.91 5.57
N THR A 195 -5.91 -7.42 6.41
CA THR A 195 -5.74 -7.38 7.88
C THR A 195 -4.53 -8.16 8.38
N VAL A 196 -4.11 -9.21 7.67
CA VAL A 196 -2.92 -10.00 8.00
C VAL A 196 -1.65 -9.46 7.33
N ALA A 197 -1.73 -9.07 6.05
CA ALA A 197 -0.58 -8.58 5.29
C ALA A 197 -0.04 -7.25 5.87
N ARG A 198 -0.92 -6.36 6.32
CA ARG A 198 -0.54 -5.05 6.88
C ARG A 198 0.37 -5.13 8.12
N PRO A 199 0.04 -5.89 9.18
CA PRO A 199 0.94 -6.03 10.32
C PRO A 199 2.23 -6.78 9.96
N VAL A 200 2.16 -7.79 9.07
CA VAL A 200 3.36 -8.49 8.59
C VAL A 200 4.30 -7.51 7.89
N PHE A 201 3.79 -6.65 7.02
CA PHE A 201 4.56 -5.59 6.37
C PHE A 201 5.24 -4.68 7.39
N ALA A 202 4.50 -4.16 8.37
CA ALA A 202 5.03 -3.26 9.38
C ALA A 202 6.14 -3.92 10.23
N VAL A 203 5.93 -5.16 10.66
CA VAL A 203 6.92 -5.91 11.44
C VAL A 203 8.17 -6.21 10.60
N SER A 204 8.01 -6.70 9.37
CA SER A 204 9.13 -6.98 8.47
C SER A 204 9.94 -5.73 8.14
N LEU A 205 9.28 -4.58 7.95
CA LEU A 205 9.95 -3.28 7.73
C LEU A 205 10.81 -2.90 8.94
N VAL A 206 10.27 -2.97 10.16
CA VAL A 206 11.02 -2.64 11.38
C VAL A 206 12.19 -3.60 11.57
N LEU A 207 11.97 -4.91 11.42
CA LEU A 207 13.03 -5.90 11.57
C LEU A 207 14.14 -5.71 10.54
N PHE A 208 13.81 -5.46 9.28
CA PHE A 208 14.78 -5.12 8.23
C PHE A 208 15.54 -3.84 8.54
N TRP A 209 14.85 -2.79 8.98
CA TRP A 209 15.46 -1.50 9.27
C TRP A 209 16.46 -1.57 10.43
N LEU A 210 16.17 -2.37 11.45
CA LEU A 210 17.03 -2.52 12.62
C LEU A 210 18.13 -3.58 12.43
N SER A 211 17.91 -4.59 11.59
CA SER A 211 18.89 -5.66 11.38
C SER A 211 20.16 -5.15 10.68
N LEU A 212 20.05 -4.17 9.78
CA LEU A 212 21.18 -3.60 9.07
C LEU A 212 22.14 -2.81 10.00
N PRO A 213 21.70 -1.83 10.80
CA PRO A 213 22.54 -1.17 11.80
C PRO A 213 23.12 -2.14 12.84
N ALA A 214 22.33 -3.14 13.27
CA ALA A 214 22.79 -4.15 14.20
C ALA A 214 23.94 -4.97 13.62
N TRP A 215 23.86 -5.34 12.34
CA TRP A 215 24.94 -6.03 11.64
C TRP A 215 26.19 -5.16 11.54
N VAL A 216 26.06 -3.91 11.10
CA VAL A 216 27.17 -2.95 10.99
C VAL A 216 27.84 -2.72 12.34
N LEU A 217 27.06 -2.58 13.42
CA LEU A 217 27.57 -2.42 14.77
C LEU A 217 28.42 -3.62 15.21
N LEU A 218 27.94 -4.84 14.92
CA LEU A 218 28.67 -6.06 15.24
C LEU A 218 29.95 -6.19 14.41
N ASP A 219 29.90 -5.90 13.10
CA ASP A 219 31.06 -5.96 12.20
C ASP A 219 32.13 -4.91 12.59
N ALA A 220 31.73 -3.67 12.83
CA ALA A 220 32.65 -2.59 13.22
C ALA A 220 33.30 -2.86 14.60
N ARG A 221 32.56 -3.45 15.55
CA ARG A 221 33.13 -3.91 16.83
C ARG A 221 34.18 -5.00 16.65
N ALA A 222 33.98 -5.91 15.68
CA ALA A 222 34.95 -6.95 15.36
C ALA A 222 36.27 -6.36 14.86
N ARG A 223 36.18 -5.25 14.11
CA ARG A 223 37.30 -4.57 13.46
C ARG A 223 37.99 -3.55 14.35
N GLY A 224 37.44 -3.25 15.54
CA GLY A 224 37.99 -2.23 16.45
C GLY A 224 37.81 -0.80 15.96
N GLU A 225 36.90 -0.57 14.99
CA GLU A 225 36.52 0.77 14.54
C GLU A 225 35.49 1.40 15.50
N ARG A 226 35.14 2.68 15.32
CA ARG A 226 34.10 3.38 16.12
C ARG A 226 32.71 2.86 15.72
N PRO A 227 32.12 1.89 16.43
CA PRO A 227 31.04 1.08 15.85
C PRO A 227 29.70 1.81 15.86
N TRP A 228 29.49 2.70 16.82
CA TRP A 228 28.26 3.48 16.98
C TRP A 228 28.06 4.51 15.87
N LEU A 229 29.14 5.10 15.35
CA LEU A 229 29.07 6.08 14.25
C LEU A 229 28.59 5.39 12.96
N TRP A 230 29.18 4.24 12.64
CA TRP A 230 28.78 3.44 11.49
C TRP A 230 27.35 2.89 11.62
N ALA A 231 26.98 2.44 12.81
CA ALA A 231 25.62 1.99 13.07
C ALA A 231 24.58 3.12 12.95
N ALA A 232 24.88 4.33 13.45
CA ALA A 232 24.02 5.49 13.30
C ALA A 232 23.87 5.91 11.82
N LEU A 233 24.96 5.89 11.05
CA LEU A 233 24.93 6.14 9.62
C LEU A 233 24.05 5.12 8.88
N ALA A 234 24.17 3.83 9.22
CA ALA A 234 23.31 2.77 8.69
C ALA A 234 21.85 2.89 9.14
N LEU A 235 21.58 3.42 10.35
CA LEU A 235 20.22 3.59 10.86
C LEU A 235 19.47 4.72 10.15
N CYS A 236 20.14 5.86 9.94
CA CYS A 236 19.55 7.01 9.25
C CYS A 236 19.58 6.85 7.73
N GLY A 237 20.66 6.29 7.17
CA GLY A 237 20.87 6.13 5.73
C GLY A 237 20.42 4.78 5.16
N ASN A 238 20.00 3.82 6.01
CA ASN A 238 19.63 2.46 5.62
C ASN A 238 20.70 1.84 4.67
N LEU A 239 20.29 1.38 3.48
CA LEU A 239 21.20 0.81 2.47
C LEU A 239 22.34 1.76 2.08
N VAL A 240 22.08 3.07 1.96
CA VAL A 240 23.12 4.04 1.63
C VAL A 240 24.19 4.09 2.71
N GLY A 241 23.78 4.06 3.99
CA GLY A 241 24.70 4.02 5.12
C GLY A 241 25.50 2.72 5.18
N VAL A 242 24.86 1.57 4.90
CA VAL A 242 25.54 0.28 4.82
C VAL A 242 26.54 0.25 3.67
N ILE A 243 26.19 0.73 2.49
CA ILE A 243 27.10 0.81 1.33
C ILE A 243 28.30 1.70 1.67
N THR A 244 28.05 2.85 2.28
CA THR A 244 29.12 3.77 2.71
C THR A 244 30.06 3.09 3.70
N TYR A 245 29.52 2.37 4.68
CA TYR A 245 30.32 1.55 5.59
C TYR A 245 31.12 0.47 4.85
N LEU A 246 30.51 -0.25 3.91
CA LEU A 246 31.20 -1.31 3.16
C LEU A 246 32.36 -0.79 2.29
N VAL A 247 32.25 0.44 1.78
CA VAL A 247 33.29 1.10 0.99
C VAL A 247 34.39 1.67 1.88
N MET A 248 34.03 2.27 3.01
CA MET A 248 34.99 2.94 3.91
C MET A 248 35.62 2.02 4.95
N ARG A 249 35.01 0.86 5.24
CA ARG A 249 35.58 -0.09 6.22
C ARG A 249 36.96 -0.51 5.76
N SER A 250 37.92 -0.44 6.66
CA SER A 250 39.29 -0.84 6.35
C SER A 250 39.38 -2.37 6.29
N ASP A 251 39.70 -2.93 5.12
CA ASP A 251 40.22 -4.29 5.01
C ASP A 251 41.74 -4.17 5.03
N GLN A 252 42.34 -4.23 6.22
CA GLN A 252 43.80 -4.12 6.35
C GLN A 252 44.44 -5.34 5.69
N ARG A 253 44.84 -5.17 4.43
CA ARG A 253 45.66 -6.11 3.67
C ARG A 253 47.09 -5.60 3.66
N VAL A 254 48.02 -6.52 3.78
CA VAL A 254 49.45 -6.24 3.65
C VAL A 254 49.97 -7.04 2.48
N SER A 255 50.84 -6.43 1.67
CA SER A 255 51.56 -7.15 0.64
C SER A 255 52.72 -7.90 1.30
N CYS A 256 52.86 -9.18 0.99
CA CYS A 256 53.98 -9.98 1.48
C CYS A 256 55.31 -9.44 0.91
N PRO A 257 56.33 -9.14 1.73
CA PRO A 257 57.60 -8.58 1.24
C PRO A 257 58.40 -9.56 0.38
N ASN A 258 58.14 -10.87 0.49
CA ASN A 258 58.86 -11.91 -0.24
C ASN A 258 58.16 -12.28 -1.57
N CYS A 259 56.85 -12.57 -1.54
CA CYS A 259 56.13 -13.04 -2.73
C CYS A 259 55.16 -12.02 -3.34
N ALA A 260 55.10 -10.80 -2.80
CA ALA A 260 54.21 -9.70 -3.21
C ALA A 260 52.70 -9.99 -3.15
N THR A 261 52.27 -11.17 -2.69
CA THR A 261 50.85 -11.53 -2.59
C THR A 261 50.16 -10.73 -1.50
N GLU A 262 48.99 -10.15 -1.80
CA GLU A 262 48.15 -9.50 -0.81
C GLU A 262 47.51 -10.51 0.12
N VAL A 263 47.74 -10.33 1.41
CA VAL A 263 47.27 -11.22 2.47
C VAL A 263 46.65 -10.40 3.60
N SER A 264 45.72 -10.99 4.35
CA SER A 264 45.12 -10.30 5.49
C SER A 264 46.21 -9.91 6.49
N ALA A 265 46.19 -8.66 6.96
CA ALA A 265 47.07 -8.21 8.03
C ALA A 265 46.89 -9.03 9.31
N ALA A 266 45.80 -9.80 9.46
CA ALA A 266 45.62 -10.68 10.60
C ALA A 266 46.55 -11.91 10.62
N TYR A 267 47.17 -12.27 9.49
CA TYR A 267 48.05 -13.44 9.41
C TYR A 267 49.46 -13.15 9.94
N ASN A 268 50.01 -14.10 10.71
CA ASN A 268 51.38 -14.03 11.20
C ASN A 268 52.39 -14.49 10.15
N THR A 269 51.96 -15.33 9.23
CA THR A 269 52.79 -15.98 8.20
C THR A 269 52.03 -15.98 6.89
N CYS A 270 52.73 -15.73 5.79
CA CYS A 270 52.18 -15.80 4.45
C CYS A 270 51.83 -17.26 4.10
N PRO A 271 50.57 -17.57 3.74
CA PRO A 271 50.17 -18.93 3.35
C PRO A 271 50.76 -19.37 2.00
N HIS A 272 51.33 -18.46 1.21
CA HIS A 272 51.85 -18.76 -0.13
C HIS A 272 53.34 -19.06 -0.16
N CYS A 273 54.15 -18.35 0.65
CA CYS A 273 55.61 -18.52 0.66
C CYS A 273 56.19 -18.85 2.03
N GLY A 274 55.38 -18.82 3.09
CA GLY A 274 55.87 -19.05 4.46
C GLY A 274 56.58 -17.86 5.09
N GLU A 275 56.66 -16.71 4.39
CA GLU A 275 57.30 -15.51 4.93
C GLU A 275 56.61 -15.03 6.20
N ARG A 276 57.40 -14.57 7.18
CA ARG A 276 56.86 -14.11 8.45
C ARG A 276 56.40 -12.65 8.30
N LEU A 277 55.09 -12.46 8.36
CA LEU A 277 54.46 -11.15 8.18
C LEU A 277 54.43 -10.34 9.48
N ARG A 278 54.44 -11.02 10.63
CA ARG A 278 54.44 -10.38 11.96
C ARG A 278 55.33 -11.13 12.95
N PRO A 279 55.96 -10.41 13.90
CA PRO A 279 56.59 -11.05 15.04
C PRO A 279 55.53 -11.85 15.84
N VAL A 280 55.95 -12.93 16.49
CA VAL A 280 55.10 -13.77 17.35
C VAL A 280 55.74 -13.93 18.71
N CYS A 281 54.93 -14.01 19.76
CA CYS A 281 55.43 -14.17 21.12
C CYS A 281 56.09 -15.54 21.32
N LEU A 282 57.30 -15.58 21.89
CA LEU A 282 58.02 -16.83 22.18
C LEU A 282 57.40 -17.67 23.32
N SER A 283 56.45 -17.13 24.08
CA SER A 283 55.74 -17.88 25.13
C SER A 283 54.42 -18.47 24.67
N CYS A 284 53.65 -17.74 23.85
CA CYS A 284 52.28 -18.15 23.50
C CYS A 284 52.02 -18.23 22.00
N HIS A 285 53.04 -17.99 21.16
CA HIS A 285 53.02 -18.07 19.69
C HIS A 285 51.94 -17.24 18.99
N LYS A 286 51.35 -16.25 19.68
CA LYS A 286 50.39 -15.30 19.10
C LYS A 286 51.12 -14.13 18.44
N GLY A 287 50.51 -13.56 17.41
CA GLY A 287 51.03 -12.40 16.67
C GLY A 287 51.21 -11.18 17.57
N LEU A 288 52.26 -10.43 17.30
CA LEU A 288 52.66 -9.21 17.99
C LEU A 288 52.78 -8.06 16.99
N ARG A 289 52.75 -6.84 17.52
CA ARG A 289 53.21 -5.66 16.79
C ARG A 289 54.61 -5.29 17.26
N GLU A 290 55.39 -4.68 16.38
CA GLU A 290 56.79 -4.31 16.63
C GLU A 290 56.95 -3.22 17.69
N ASP A 291 55.90 -2.44 17.96
CA ASP A 291 55.88 -1.34 18.92
C ASP A 291 55.51 -1.76 20.36
N TRP A 292 55.31 -3.06 20.62
CA TRP A 292 54.83 -3.54 21.92
C TRP A 292 55.96 -4.00 22.86
N SER A 293 55.97 -3.46 24.09
CA SER A 293 56.91 -3.88 25.14
C SER A 293 56.46 -5.13 25.92
N TYR A 294 55.18 -5.49 25.87
CA TYR A 294 54.61 -6.65 26.57
C TYR A 294 53.58 -7.37 25.70
N CYS A 295 53.50 -8.70 25.83
CA CYS A 295 52.50 -9.49 25.13
C CYS A 295 51.11 -9.34 25.80
N PRO A 296 50.08 -8.86 25.09
CA PRO A 296 48.73 -8.68 25.67
C PRO A 296 48.00 -10.00 25.96
N HIS A 297 48.55 -11.14 25.53
CA HIS A 297 47.93 -12.44 25.70
C HIS A 297 48.50 -13.27 26.84
N CYS A 298 49.75 -13.03 27.23
CA CYS A 298 50.42 -13.80 28.29
C CYS A 298 51.23 -12.95 29.28
N GLY A 299 51.32 -11.62 29.07
CA GLY A 299 52.02 -10.70 29.97
C GLY A 299 53.55 -10.75 29.88
N ARG A 300 54.14 -11.60 29.03
CA ARG A 300 55.61 -11.67 28.88
C ARG A 300 56.16 -10.35 28.31
N ALA A 301 57.22 -9.83 28.92
CA ALA A 301 58.02 -8.75 28.35
C ALA A 301 58.62 -9.18 27.00
N LEU A 302 58.46 -8.32 26.00
CA LEU A 302 59.03 -8.47 24.67
C LEU A 302 60.32 -7.64 24.72
N GLY A 303 61.46 -8.31 24.87
CA GLY A 303 62.75 -7.64 25.05
C GLY A 303 63.02 -6.63 23.94
N SER A 304 63.56 -5.46 24.33
CA SER A 304 64.08 -4.41 23.46
C SER A 304 65.22 -4.90 22.58
#